data_AF-A0AA42HIK1-F1
#
_entry.id   AF-A0AA42HIK1-F1
#
_cell.length_a   1.000
_cell.length_b   1.000
_cell.length_c   1.000
_cell.angle_alpha   90.00
_cell.angle_beta   90.00
_cell.angle_gamma   90.00
#
_symmetry.space_group_name_H-M   'P 1'
#
loop_
_entity.id
_entity.type
_entity.pdbx_description
1 polymer ?
#
loop_
_entity_poly.entity_id
_entity_poly.type
_entity_poly.pdbx_seq_one_letter_code
_entity_poly.pdbx_strand_id
1 'polypeptide(L)'
;MRKDAKRAAGWLLAVCLGLAGSVARGADEDSANWQAQCLIGGQPVILDFRSASGDAFEDDMVVQARPADASFVTLPLPPALYHAIGPLGSPKSACDSVPLLDMGGGLGLLLVVRDNRPGLPVVDALLLDQATLQVVDKRLGDPGAVAGLLKTSSLVLRQSADGVDLRLVREAVPGAECDCADGYAEDWLRFSVEQRKLRTDWRP
;
A
#
# COMPACT_ATOMS: atom_id res chain seq x y z
N MET A 1 52.66 -17.67 55.02
CA MET A 1 51.47 -16.87 55.39
C MET A 1 51.10 -15.97 54.20
N ARG A 2 49.93 -16.23 53.60
CA ARG A 2 48.92 -15.30 53.08
C ARG A 2 49.36 -13.88 52.63
N LYS A 3 49.11 -13.58 51.35
CA LYS A 3 48.26 -12.49 50.76
C LYS A 3 48.91 -11.93 49.50
N ASP A 4 48.46 -12.36 48.33
CA ASP A 4 47.29 -11.86 47.57
C ASP A 4 47.65 -10.71 46.65
N ALA A 5 47.75 -11.07 45.37
CA ALA A 5 47.79 -10.17 44.23
C ALA A 5 46.47 -9.41 44.09
N LYS A 6 46.54 -8.20 43.52
CA LYS A 6 45.48 -7.62 42.66
C LYS A 6 46.06 -6.43 41.88
N ARG A 7 46.59 -6.72 40.69
CA ARG A 7 46.70 -5.75 39.59
C ARG A 7 45.34 -5.71 38.91
N ALA A 8 44.62 -4.60 39.01
CA ALA A 8 43.44 -4.33 38.20
C ALA A 8 43.89 -3.57 36.95
N ALA A 9 44.10 -4.31 35.86
CA ALA A 9 44.20 -3.75 34.52
C ALA A 9 42.79 -3.48 34.02
N GLY A 10 42.44 -2.20 33.88
CA GLY A 10 41.17 -1.78 33.28
C GLY A 10 41.20 -2.04 31.77
N TRP A 11 40.46 -3.05 31.34
CA TRP A 11 40.13 -3.27 29.93
C TRP A 11 38.80 -2.59 29.63
N LEU A 12 38.85 -1.54 28.82
CA LEU A 12 37.68 -0.94 28.18
C LEU A 12 37.25 -1.85 27.03
N LEU A 13 36.19 -2.61 27.23
CA LEU A 13 35.46 -3.29 26.16
C LEU A 13 34.47 -2.29 25.55
N ALA A 14 34.87 -1.69 24.43
CA ALA A 14 33.97 -0.97 23.54
C ALA A 14 33.00 -1.98 22.92
N VAL A 15 31.75 -1.98 23.39
CA VAL A 15 30.65 -2.68 22.76
C VAL A 15 30.27 -1.90 21.50
N CYS A 16 30.79 -2.32 20.35
CA CYS A 16 30.24 -1.94 19.07
C CYS A 16 28.89 -2.65 18.90
N LEU A 17 27.84 -2.05 19.45
CA LEU A 17 26.45 -2.37 19.09
C LEU A 17 26.28 -2.02 17.61
N GLY A 18 26.36 -3.06 16.78
CA GLY A 18 25.89 -3.03 15.41
C GLY A 18 24.38 -2.79 15.42
N LEU A 19 23.98 -1.52 15.43
CA LEU A 19 22.70 -1.10 14.87
C LEU A 19 22.78 -1.41 13.38
N ALA A 20 22.42 -2.64 13.02
CA ALA A 20 21.88 -2.91 11.69
C ALA A 20 20.58 -2.09 11.63
N GLY A 21 20.71 -0.81 11.27
CA GLY A 21 19.58 -0.04 10.81
C GLY A 21 19.00 -0.82 9.66
N SER A 22 17.81 -1.38 9.85
CA SER A 22 16.97 -1.83 8.76
C SER A 22 16.81 -0.63 7.85
N VAL A 23 17.62 -0.59 6.80
CA VAL A 23 17.41 0.35 5.72
C VAL A 23 16.03 0.01 5.18
N ALA A 24 15.07 0.90 5.42
CA ALA A 24 13.81 0.89 4.71
C ALA A 24 14.17 0.98 3.23
N ARG A 25 14.21 -0.18 2.56
CA ARG A 25 14.35 -0.27 1.12
C ARG A 25 13.02 0.21 0.59
N GLY A 26 12.95 1.49 0.24
CA GLY A 26 11.81 2.05 -0.48
C GLY A 26 11.56 1.20 -1.73
N ALA A 27 10.29 1.06 -2.09
CA ALA A 27 9.92 0.37 -3.32
C ALA A 27 10.62 1.06 -4.51
N ASP A 28 11.40 0.31 -5.25
CA ASP A 28 12.01 0.73 -6.51
C ASP A 28 10.98 0.41 -7.60
N GLU A 29 10.39 1.44 -8.22
CA GLU A 29 9.32 1.29 -9.22
C GLU A 29 9.77 0.46 -10.44
N ASP A 30 11.09 0.39 -10.70
CA ASP A 30 11.66 -0.41 -11.79
C ASP A 30 12.00 -1.86 -11.36
N SER A 31 11.59 -2.28 -10.17
CA SER A 31 11.86 -3.63 -9.67
C SER A 31 10.73 -4.60 -10.02
N ALA A 32 11.11 -5.76 -10.53
CA ALA A 32 10.20 -6.91 -10.72
C ALA A 32 9.57 -7.41 -9.42
N ASN A 33 10.08 -6.98 -8.26
CA ASN A 33 9.51 -7.31 -6.96
C ASN A 33 9.65 -6.12 -6.02
N TRP A 34 8.60 -5.79 -5.29
CA TRP A 34 8.64 -4.77 -4.25
C TRP A 34 7.80 -5.16 -3.04
N GLN A 35 8.01 -4.46 -1.93
CA GLN A 35 7.35 -4.76 -0.66
C GLN A 35 6.79 -3.48 -0.04
N ALA A 36 5.60 -3.56 0.54
CA ALA A 36 5.10 -2.56 1.48
C ALA A 36 5.18 -3.08 2.91
N GLN A 37 5.67 -2.24 3.81
CA GLN A 37 5.73 -2.55 5.24
C GLN A 37 4.49 -2.00 5.93
N CYS A 38 3.79 -2.86 6.66
CA CYS A 38 2.53 -2.55 7.33
C CYS A 38 2.58 -2.84 8.82
N LEU A 39 1.84 -2.07 9.60
CA LEU A 39 1.56 -2.32 11.01
C LEU A 39 0.06 -2.50 11.23
N ILE A 40 -0.41 -3.75 11.24
CA ILE A 40 -1.84 -4.10 11.33
C ILE A 40 -2.12 -4.64 12.73
N GLY A 41 -2.99 -3.97 13.49
CA GLY A 41 -3.25 -4.35 14.88
C GLY A 41 -2.00 -4.37 15.78
N GLY A 42 -0.98 -3.57 15.44
CA GLY A 42 0.32 -3.56 16.12
C GLY A 42 1.28 -4.69 15.72
N GLN A 43 0.87 -5.57 14.80
CA GLN A 43 1.70 -6.65 14.29
C GLN A 43 2.33 -6.26 12.93
N PRO A 44 3.62 -6.53 12.73
CA PRO A 44 4.26 -6.29 11.44
C PRO A 44 3.73 -7.27 10.39
N VAL A 45 3.29 -6.73 9.27
CA VAL A 45 2.85 -7.46 8.09
C VAL A 45 3.58 -6.90 6.88
N ILE A 46 4.09 -7.76 6.00
CA ILE A 46 4.68 -7.35 4.73
C ILE A 46 3.73 -7.72 3.61
N LEU A 47 3.42 -6.77 2.73
CA LEU A 47 2.78 -7.05 1.46
C LEU A 47 3.87 -7.23 0.41
N ASP A 48 3.98 -8.44 -0.10
CA ASP A 48 4.92 -8.86 -1.13
C ASP A 48 4.25 -8.76 -2.51
N PHE A 49 4.79 -7.94 -3.40
CA PHE A 49 4.40 -7.82 -4.82
C PHE A 49 5.50 -8.47 -5.65
N ARG A 50 5.18 -9.55 -6.37
CA ARG A 50 6.19 -10.38 -7.03
C ARG A 50 5.80 -10.77 -8.43
N SER A 51 6.60 -10.36 -9.42
CA SER A 51 6.49 -10.83 -10.80
C SER A 51 6.70 -12.36 -10.85
N ALA A 52 5.84 -13.04 -11.60
CA ALA A 52 5.96 -14.48 -11.83
C ALA A 52 7.12 -14.83 -12.79
N SER A 53 7.36 -13.99 -13.79
CA SER A 53 8.44 -14.10 -14.78
C SER A 53 9.77 -13.50 -14.31
N GLY A 54 9.73 -12.59 -13.35
CA GLY A 54 10.89 -11.79 -12.95
C GLY A 54 11.14 -10.56 -13.83
N ASP A 55 10.22 -10.23 -14.73
CA ASP A 55 10.24 -9.01 -15.52
C ASP A 55 9.50 -7.87 -14.77
N ALA A 56 10.08 -6.67 -14.76
CA ALA A 56 9.52 -5.51 -14.08
C ALA A 56 8.33 -4.86 -14.81
N PHE A 57 8.13 -5.22 -16.08
CA PHE A 57 7.14 -4.56 -16.94
C PHE A 57 5.99 -5.48 -17.37
N GLU A 58 6.08 -6.77 -17.07
CA GLU A 58 5.04 -7.77 -17.35
C GLU A 58 3.88 -7.69 -16.36
N ASP A 59 2.67 -7.95 -16.86
CA ASP A 59 1.44 -7.90 -16.07
C ASP A 59 1.20 -9.22 -15.32
N ASP A 60 2.17 -9.63 -14.52
CA ASP A 60 2.17 -10.95 -13.89
C ASP A 60 2.49 -10.95 -12.39
N MET A 61 2.49 -9.78 -11.74
CA MET A 61 2.76 -9.72 -10.31
C MET A 61 1.60 -10.31 -9.51
N VAL A 62 1.95 -11.10 -8.50
CA VAL A 62 1.03 -11.64 -7.50
C VAL A 62 1.28 -10.92 -6.17
N VAL A 63 0.20 -10.61 -5.45
CA VAL A 63 0.26 -9.93 -4.16
C VAL A 63 0.00 -10.91 -3.02
N GLN A 64 0.92 -10.96 -2.06
CA GLN A 64 0.82 -11.83 -0.89
C GLN A 64 1.00 -11.02 0.39
N ALA A 65 0.19 -11.30 1.41
CA ALA A 65 0.39 -10.79 2.75
C ALA A 65 1.19 -11.79 3.59
N ARG A 66 2.24 -11.33 4.24
CA ARG A 66 3.08 -12.11 5.15
C ARG A 66 3.06 -11.51 6.55
N PRO A 67 2.29 -12.10 7.47
CA PRO A 67 2.47 -11.85 8.90
C PRO A 67 3.82 -12.38 9.37
N ALA A 68 4.38 -11.80 10.44
CA ALA A 68 5.65 -12.28 11.00
C ALA A 68 5.64 -13.76 11.43
N ASP A 69 4.52 -14.22 11.99
CA ASP A 69 4.41 -15.53 12.65
C ASP A 69 3.54 -16.55 11.88
N ALA A 70 3.20 -16.28 10.63
CA ALA A 70 2.26 -17.12 9.88
C ALA A 70 2.69 -17.34 8.42
N SER A 71 2.04 -18.32 7.80
CA SER A 71 2.17 -18.56 6.36
C SER A 71 1.64 -17.38 5.55
N PHE A 72 2.20 -17.20 4.36
CA PHE A 72 1.71 -16.23 3.38
C PHE A 72 0.23 -16.46 3.05
N VAL A 73 -0.50 -15.36 2.88
CA VAL A 73 -1.88 -15.33 2.37
C VAL A 73 -1.86 -14.64 1.02
N THR A 74 -2.19 -15.35 -0.05
CA THR A 74 -2.33 -14.73 -1.38
C THR A 74 -3.59 -13.88 -1.41
N LEU A 75 -3.46 -12.60 -1.78
CA LEU A 75 -4.61 -11.73 -1.95
C LEU A 75 -5.31 -12.05 -3.29
N PRO A 76 -6.65 -12.08 -3.34
CA PRO A 76 -7.44 -12.43 -4.53
C PRO A 76 -7.51 -11.28 -5.54
N LEU A 77 -6.34 -10.77 -5.92
CA LEU A 77 -6.11 -9.80 -6.98
C LEU A 77 -5.71 -10.54 -8.28
N PRO A 78 -6.06 -10.01 -9.47
CA PRO A 78 -5.59 -10.59 -10.71
C PRO A 78 -4.06 -10.43 -10.83
N PRO A 79 -3.35 -11.32 -11.53
CA PRO A 79 -1.99 -11.03 -11.96
C PRO A 79 -1.97 -9.74 -12.80
N ALA A 80 -1.08 -8.80 -12.47
CA ALA A 80 -0.92 -7.52 -13.16
C ALA A 80 0.37 -6.84 -12.73
N LEU A 81 0.75 -5.74 -13.38
CA LEU A 81 1.73 -4.81 -12.85
C LEU A 81 1.08 -3.91 -11.78
N TYR A 82 1.67 -3.84 -10.59
CA TYR A 82 1.18 -3.03 -9.47
C TYR A 82 2.21 -1.99 -9.06
N HIS A 83 1.72 -0.79 -8.75
CA HIS A 83 2.55 0.37 -8.46
C HIS A 83 2.59 0.67 -6.95
N ALA A 84 3.78 1.01 -6.46
CA ALA A 84 4.01 1.39 -5.07
C ALA A 84 3.64 2.85 -4.82
N ILE A 85 2.37 3.09 -4.49
CA ILE A 85 1.82 4.44 -4.33
C ILE A 85 1.29 4.62 -2.92
N GLY A 86 1.96 5.46 -2.14
CA GLY A 86 1.54 5.80 -0.78
C GLY A 86 0.32 6.74 -0.72
N PRO A 87 -0.26 6.91 0.47
CA PRO A 87 -1.30 7.91 0.70
C PRO A 87 -0.72 9.33 0.78
N LEU A 88 -1.47 10.32 0.30
CA LEU A 88 -1.28 11.74 0.59
C LEU A 88 -2.54 12.28 1.25
N GLY A 89 -2.40 12.87 2.44
CA GLY A 89 -3.51 13.45 3.19
C GLY A 89 -3.87 12.63 4.43
N SER A 90 -5.16 12.46 4.69
CA SER A 90 -5.70 11.72 5.84
C SER A 90 -6.81 10.78 5.37
N PRO A 91 -7.07 9.63 6.01
CA PRO A 91 -6.46 9.14 7.25
C PRO A 91 -5.04 8.59 7.08
N LYS A 92 -4.40 8.31 8.22
CA LYS A 92 -3.09 7.65 8.27
C LYS A 92 -3.21 6.21 7.76
N SER A 93 -2.32 5.81 6.85
CA SER A 93 -2.19 4.42 6.43
C SER A 93 -1.40 3.60 7.44
N ALA A 94 -1.78 2.32 7.57
CA ALA A 94 -1.02 1.31 8.28
C ALA A 94 0.21 0.84 7.50
N CYS A 95 0.27 1.06 6.17
CA CYS A 95 1.40 0.68 5.31
C CYS A 95 2.11 1.92 4.73
N ASP A 96 3.39 1.77 4.38
CA ASP A 96 4.25 2.85 3.86
C ASP A 96 4.00 3.20 2.38
N SER A 97 3.87 2.19 1.53
CA SER A 97 3.93 2.33 0.07
C SER A 97 2.62 1.91 -0.63
N VAL A 98 1.57 1.62 0.15
CA VAL A 98 0.19 1.41 -0.28
C VAL A 98 -0.75 1.90 0.82
N PRO A 99 -1.96 2.43 0.53
CA PRO A 99 -2.89 2.78 1.59
C PRO A 99 -3.59 1.54 2.15
N LEU A 100 -3.41 1.30 3.45
CA LEU A 100 -4.25 0.41 4.24
C LEU A 100 -4.90 1.22 5.36
N LEU A 101 -6.20 1.47 5.24
CA LEU A 101 -6.92 2.42 6.07
C LEU A 101 -7.87 1.68 7.02
N ASP A 102 -7.93 2.08 8.29
CA ASP A 102 -8.89 1.52 9.23
C ASP A 102 -10.32 1.97 8.89
N MET A 103 -11.22 1.01 8.68
CA MET A 103 -12.64 1.26 8.40
C MET A 103 -13.53 0.96 9.62
N GLY A 104 -12.93 0.69 10.78
CA GLY A 104 -13.63 0.30 12.00
C GLY A 104 -14.11 -1.15 11.97
N GLY A 105 -14.58 -1.65 13.12
CA GLY A 105 -15.11 -3.02 13.24
C GLY A 105 -14.10 -4.13 12.91
N GLY A 106 -12.80 -3.84 13.02
CA GLY A 106 -11.72 -4.77 12.67
C GLY A 106 -11.50 -4.92 11.16
N LEU A 107 -12.04 -4.01 10.35
CA LEU A 107 -11.91 -4.03 8.89
C LEU A 107 -10.91 -2.99 8.39
N GLY A 108 -10.15 -3.33 7.36
CA GLY A 108 -9.18 -2.45 6.72
C GLY A 108 -9.46 -2.31 5.23
N LEU A 109 -9.35 -1.10 4.68
CA LEU A 109 -9.44 -0.83 3.25
C LEU A 109 -8.01 -0.76 2.68
N LEU A 110 -7.62 -1.79 1.94
CA LEU A 110 -6.38 -1.80 1.16
C LEU A 110 -6.68 -1.26 -0.25
N LEU A 111 -5.96 -0.23 -0.66
CA LEU A 111 -6.01 0.34 -2.01
C LEU A 111 -4.72 -0.02 -2.73
N VAL A 112 -4.85 -0.66 -3.88
CA VAL A 112 -3.70 -1.06 -4.72
C VAL A 112 -3.89 -0.45 -6.09
N VAL A 113 -2.83 0.15 -6.64
CA VAL A 113 -2.90 0.73 -7.98
C VAL A 113 -2.34 -0.25 -8.98
N ARG A 114 -3.20 -0.61 -9.94
CA ARG A 114 -2.93 -1.56 -10.98
C ARG A 114 -2.70 -0.83 -12.29
N ASP A 115 -1.64 -1.22 -12.99
CA ASP A 115 -1.40 -0.76 -14.34
C ASP A 115 -2.55 -1.15 -15.28
N ASN A 116 -2.83 -0.29 -16.26
CA ASN A 116 -3.94 -0.47 -17.18
C ASN A 116 -3.57 0.03 -18.59
N ARG A 117 -2.31 -0.12 -18.99
CA ARG A 117 -1.80 0.30 -20.29
C ARG A 117 -2.69 -0.22 -21.44
N PRO A 118 -2.98 0.61 -22.45
CA PRO A 118 -2.51 1.98 -22.65
C PRO A 118 -3.32 3.06 -21.88
N GLY A 119 -4.34 2.67 -21.12
CA GLY A 119 -5.15 3.58 -20.33
C GLY A 119 -4.49 4.05 -19.03
N LEU A 120 -5.21 4.90 -18.30
CA LEU A 120 -4.78 5.34 -16.98
C LEU A 120 -4.84 4.17 -15.99
N PRO A 121 -3.84 4.05 -15.09
CA PRO A 121 -3.87 3.07 -14.01
C PRO A 121 -5.11 3.20 -13.15
N VAL A 122 -5.59 2.08 -12.63
CA VAL A 122 -6.85 1.96 -11.90
C VAL A 122 -6.60 1.51 -10.46
N VAL A 123 -7.54 1.81 -9.58
CA VAL A 123 -7.46 1.38 -8.18
C VAL A 123 -8.25 0.09 -8.00
N ASP A 124 -7.61 -0.93 -7.46
CA ASP A 124 -8.28 -2.10 -6.91
C ASP A 124 -8.42 -1.92 -5.39
N ALA A 125 -9.63 -2.11 -4.87
CA ALA A 125 -9.94 -1.92 -3.46
C ALA A 125 -10.33 -3.24 -2.80
N LEU A 126 -9.64 -3.59 -1.72
CA LEU A 126 -9.90 -4.80 -0.92
C LEU A 126 -10.33 -4.40 0.48
N LEU A 127 -11.42 -4.97 0.96
CA LEU A 127 -11.84 -4.90 2.35
C LEU A 127 -11.29 -6.14 3.08
N LEU A 128 -10.36 -5.93 4.00
CA LEU A 128 -9.66 -6.96 4.76
C LEU A 128 -10.25 -7.11 6.15
N ASP A 129 -10.36 -8.33 6.65
CA ASP A 129 -10.47 -8.59 8.08
C ASP A 129 -9.07 -8.49 8.69
N GLN A 130 -8.82 -7.48 9.54
CA GLN A 130 -7.46 -7.16 10.01
C GLN A 130 -6.89 -8.23 10.96
N ALA A 131 -7.72 -9.06 11.58
CA ALA A 131 -7.26 -10.13 12.45
C ALA A 131 -6.78 -11.35 11.66
N THR A 132 -7.42 -11.65 10.53
CA THR A 132 -7.16 -12.86 9.72
C THR A 132 -6.45 -12.57 8.40
N LEU A 133 -6.37 -11.29 7.99
CA LEU A 133 -5.95 -10.81 6.68
C LEU A 133 -6.73 -11.40 5.50
N GLN A 134 -7.90 -11.99 5.76
CA GLN A 134 -8.78 -12.48 4.70
C GLN A 134 -9.51 -11.32 4.03
N VAL A 135 -9.67 -11.40 2.71
CA VAL A 135 -10.52 -10.46 1.97
C VAL A 135 -11.98 -10.80 2.20
N VAL A 136 -12.70 -9.84 2.76
CA VAL A 136 -14.14 -9.90 3.06
C VAL A 136 -14.96 -9.43 1.87
N ASP A 137 -14.49 -8.40 1.16
CA ASP A 137 -15.12 -7.88 -0.05
C ASP A 137 -14.07 -7.19 -0.94
N LYS A 138 -14.38 -7.00 -2.22
CA LYS A 138 -13.46 -6.33 -3.16
C LYS A 138 -14.16 -5.63 -4.31
N ARG A 139 -13.51 -4.60 -4.85
CA ARG A 139 -13.87 -3.93 -6.11
C ARG A 139 -12.62 -3.79 -6.96
N LEU A 140 -12.66 -4.36 -8.16
CA LEU A 140 -11.51 -4.43 -9.06
C LEU A 140 -11.81 -3.64 -10.34
N GLY A 141 -10.91 -2.76 -10.75
CA GLY A 141 -11.00 -1.97 -11.99
C GLY A 141 -12.13 -0.92 -12.06
N ASP A 142 -13.08 -0.92 -11.12
CA ASP A 142 -14.22 0.01 -11.05
C ASP A 142 -14.38 0.67 -9.65
N PRO A 143 -13.39 1.49 -9.24
CA PRO A 143 -13.66 2.71 -8.50
C PRO A 143 -13.31 3.97 -9.32
N GLY A 144 -12.45 3.86 -10.32
CA GLY A 144 -11.97 4.98 -11.14
C GLY A 144 -10.47 4.89 -11.44
N ALA A 145 -9.98 5.85 -12.22
CA ALA A 145 -8.59 5.91 -12.67
C ALA A 145 -7.79 6.98 -11.92
N VAL A 146 -6.47 6.85 -11.94
CA VAL A 146 -5.53 7.80 -11.33
C VAL A 146 -4.84 8.59 -12.45
N ALA A 147 -5.23 9.85 -12.66
CA ALA A 147 -4.56 10.73 -13.64
C ALA A 147 -3.13 11.13 -13.24
N GLY A 148 -2.84 11.08 -11.94
CA GLY A 148 -1.67 11.70 -11.33
C GLY A 148 -0.47 10.80 -11.07
N LEU A 149 -0.44 9.55 -11.56
CA LEU A 149 0.68 8.64 -11.27
C LEU A 149 2.03 9.24 -11.70
N LEU A 150 2.05 9.94 -12.82
CA LEU A 150 3.22 10.67 -13.34
C LEU A 150 3.49 12.03 -12.66
N LYS A 151 2.57 12.53 -11.82
CA LYS A 151 2.62 13.90 -11.27
C LYS A 151 2.84 13.97 -9.76
N THR A 152 2.26 13.04 -8.99
CA THR A 152 2.24 13.14 -7.51
C THR A 152 2.70 11.89 -6.77
N SER A 153 2.97 10.76 -7.46
CA SER A 153 3.42 9.49 -6.85
C SER A 153 2.65 9.09 -5.57
N SER A 154 1.39 9.52 -5.43
CA SER A 154 0.60 9.36 -4.20
C SER A 154 -0.90 9.45 -4.46
N LEU A 155 -1.68 8.69 -3.70
CA LEU A 155 -3.15 8.70 -3.70
C LEU A 155 -3.68 9.77 -2.75
N VAL A 156 -4.46 10.73 -3.26
CA VAL A 156 -4.99 11.85 -2.46
C VAL A 156 -6.25 11.42 -1.70
N LEU A 157 -6.15 11.38 -0.38
CA LEU A 157 -7.18 10.87 0.53
C LEU A 157 -7.66 11.97 1.50
N ARG A 158 -8.94 11.92 1.84
CA ARG A 158 -9.50 12.65 2.99
C ARG A 158 -10.41 11.74 3.83
N GLN A 159 -10.37 11.91 5.15
CA GLN A 159 -11.30 11.26 6.06
C GLN A 159 -12.71 11.86 5.89
N SER A 160 -13.74 11.01 5.79
CA SER A 160 -15.15 11.42 5.87
C SER A 160 -15.83 10.79 7.09
N ALA A 161 -17.03 11.28 7.44
CA ALA A 161 -17.73 10.86 8.66
C ALA A 161 -18.12 9.37 8.66
N ASP A 162 -18.37 8.83 7.47
CA ASP A 162 -18.86 7.47 7.20
C ASP A 162 -17.86 6.63 6.38
N GLY A 163 -16.62 7.11 6.19
CA GLY A 163 -15.63 6.41 5.39
C GLY A 163 -14.40 7.22 5.02
N VAL A 164 -13.88 6.96 3.83
CA VAL A 164 -12.71 7.65 3.28
C VAL A 164 -13.02 8.08 1.85
N ASP A 165 -12.72 9.32 1.50
CA ASP A 165 -12.84 9.78 0.13
C ASP A 165 -11.46 9.75 -0.54
N LEU A 166 -11.40 9.19 -1.76
CA LEU A 166 -10.23 9.14 -2.63
C LEU A 166 -10.49 10.01 -3.85
N ARG A 167 -9.53 10.86 -4.22
CA ARG A 167 -9.63 11.64 -5.45
C ARG A 167 -9.24 10.79 -6.65
N LEU A 168 -10.14 10.64 -7.61
CA LEU A 168 -9.97 9.83 -8.81
C LEU A 168 -10.51 10.57 -10.04
N VAL A 169 -10.06 10.16 -11.22
CA VAL A 169 -10.70 10.53 -12.49
C VAL A 169 -12.08 9.92 -12.55
N ARG A 170 -13.08 10.78 -12.74
CA ARG A 170 -14.49 10.41 -12.88
C ARG A 170 -14.90 10.28 -14.35
N GLU A 171 -14.49 11.23 -15.18
CA GLU A 171 -14.83 11.24 -16.60
C GLU A 171 -13.74 11.89 -17.45
N ALA A 172 -13.65 11.42 -18.70
CA ALA A 172 -12.91 12.13 -19.74
C ALA A 172 -13.76 13.30 -20.23
N VAL A 173 -13.14 14.46 -20.39
CA VAL A 173 -13.76 15.69 -20.89
C VAL A 173 -13.51 15.76 -22.41
N PRO A 174 -14.53 15.56 -23.25
CA PRO A 174 -14.36 15.62 -24.70
C PRO A 174 -13.99 17.05 -25.16
N GLY A 175 -13.05 17.19 -26.09
CA GLY A 175 -12.75 18.47 -26.73
C GLY A 175 -11.73 19.37 -26.03
N ALA A 176 -10.93 18.85 -25.09
CA ALA A 176 -9.70 19.51 -24.66
C ALA A 176 -8.68 19.48 -25.83
N GLU A 177 -8.76 20.47 -26.72
CA GLU A 177 -7.87 20.66 -27.89
C GLU A 177 -6.47 21.12 -27.47
N CYS A 178 -5.74 20.28 -26.76
CA CYS A 178 -4.31 20.48 -26.60
C CYS A 178 -3.61 19.13 -26.65
N ASP A 179 -2.47 19.08 -27.37
CA ASP A 179 -1.56 17.91 -27.53
C ASP A 179 -0.92 17.43 -26.19
N CYS A 180 -1.51 17.80 -25.07
CA CYS A 180 -1.03 17.53 -23.73
C CYS A 180 -2.16 16.95 -22.87
N ALA A 181 -2.31 15.62 -22.95
CA ALA A 181 -3.19 14.78 -22.12
C ALA A 181 -4.69 15.08 -22.26
N ASP A 182 -5.50 14.03 -22.34
CA ASP A 182 -6.95 14.21 -22.32
C ASP A 182 -7.36 15.03 -21.09
N GLY A 183 -8.30 15.96 -21.25
CA GLY A 183 -8.87 16.66 -20.11
C GLY A 183 -9.61 15.65 -19.24
N TYR A 184 -9.20 15.45 -18.00
CA TYR A 184 -9.89 14.57 -17.05
C TYR A 184 -10.55 15.42 -15.97
N ALA A 185 -11.80 15.09 -15.64
CA ALA A 185 -12.44 15.61 -14.44
C ALA A 185 -12.14 14.67 -13.28
N GLU A 186 -11.37 15.15 -12.29
CA GLU A 186 -11.20 14.46 -11.02
C GLU A 186 -12.35 14.79 -10.07
N ASP A 187 -12.81 13.80 -9.33
CA ASP A 187 -13.83 13.96 -8.30
C ASP A 187 -13.52 13.06 -7.09
N TRP A 188 -14.30 13.20 -6.02
CA TRP A 188 -14.12 12.39 -4.81
C TRP A 188 -14.97 11.13 -4.86
N LEU A 189 -14.34 9.96 -4.89
CA LEU A 189 -15.04 8.71 -4.65
C LEU A 189 -14.98 8.37 -3.15
N ARG A 190 -16.12 8.33 -2.49
CA ARG A 190 -16.22 7.84 -1.12
C ARG A 190 -16.21 6.32 -1.10
N PHE A 191 -15.36 5.74 -0.26
CA PHE A 191 -15.43 4.36 0.19
C PHE A 191 -16.05 4.30 1.59
N SER A 192 -17.06 3.46 1.77
CA SER A 192 -17.68 3.19 3.08
C SER A 192 -17.94 1.70 3.24
N VAL A 193 -18.24 1.28 4.47
CA VAL A 193 -18.54 -0.11 4.78
C VAL A 193 -19.94 -0.23 5.34
N GLU A 194 -20.76 -1.07 4.70
CA GLU A 194 -22.11 -1.38 5.14
C GLU A 194 -22.26 -2.90 5.20
N GLN A 195 -22.63 -3.45 6.36
CA GLN A 195 -22.81 -4.90 6.54
C GLN A 195 -21.60 -5.72 6.07
N ARG A 196 -20.38 -5.24 6.38
CA ARG A 196 -19.10 -5.84 5.93
C ARG A 196 -18.90 -5.88 4.40
N LYS A 197 -19.62 -5.04 3.64
CA LYS A 197 -19.44 -4.87 2.19
C LYS A 197 -18.91 -3.48 1.86
N LEU A 198 -18.07 -3.41 0.84
CA LEU A 198 -17.52 -2.17 0.34
C LEU A 198 -18.57 -1.45 -0.53
N ARG A 199 -18.90 -0.23 -0.13
CA ARG A 199 -19.75 0.70 -0.87
C ARG A 199 -18.90 1.81 -1.42
N THR A 200 -19.24 2.25 -2.62
CA THR A 200 -18.67 3.48 -3.19
C THR A 200 -19.76 4.42 -3.66
N ASP A 201 -19.49 5.72 -3.54
CA ASP A 201 -20.38 6.78 -3.99
C ASP A 201 -19.57 7.99 -4.42
N TRP A 202 -19.87 8.53 -5.61
CA TRP A 202 -19.22 9.74 -6.10
C TRP A 202 -19.78 10.95 -5.35
N ARG A 203 -18.87 11.78 -4.84
CA ARG A 203 -19.17 13.01 -4.11
C ARG A 203 -18.62 14.17 -4.92
N PRO A 204 -19.40 15.24 -5.14
CA PRO A 204 -18.88 16.48 -5.71
C PRO A 204 -17.87 17.17 -4.79
#